data_AF-A0A100HJA4-F1
#
_entry.id   AF-A0A100HJA4-F1
#
_cell.length_a   1.000
_cell.length_b   1.000
_cell.length_c   1.000
_cell.angle_alpha   90.00
_cell.angle_beta   90.00
_cell.angle_gamma   90.00
#
_symmetry.space_group_name_H-M   'P 1'
#
loop_
_entity.id
_entity.type
_entity.pdbx_description
1 polymer ?
#
loop_
_entity_poly.entity_id
_entity_poly.type
_entity_poly.pdbx_seq_one_letter_code
_entity_poly.pdbx_strand_id
1 'polypeptide(L)'
;MKRTALLLAALNLGIVQAQQGASVTLHPAVEVANVCAMGDENLNGMNVDGPAAYPAFAYNALDGDGGGAETPVLKIHCTAGTAITLGIAASGGGSDSLAPTALPNNVNSTFDGLIYLQMPGSGSVPLKAKWKVRVNTNPSSSATTPDRYAGWLKMTAPDGQWGVPAGTYTGTLAITVSYN
;
A
#
# COMPACT_ATOMS: atom_id res chain seq x y z
N MET A 1 -72.25 -52.12 61.17
CA MET A 1 -71.69 -52.24 59.81
C MET A 1 -71.20 -50.86 59.37
N LYS A 2 -69.94 -50.83 58.92
CA LYS A 2 -69.13 -49.76 58.29
C LYS A 2 -69.81 -48.40 57.98
N ARG A 3 -69.26 -47.32 58.55
CA ARG A 3 -69.23 -45.99 57.93
C ARG A 3 -67.85 -45.36 58.13
N THR A 4 -67.36 -44.87 57.01
CA THR A 4 -66.01 -44.43 56.63
C THR A 4 -65.79 -42.96 56.99
N ALA A 5 -64.61 -42.59 57.50
CA ALA A 5 -64.02 -41.24 57.39
C ALA A 5 -62.62 -41.25 58.04
N LEU A 6 -61.58 -40.59 57.55
CA LEU A 6 -61.19 -40.13 56.22
C LEU A 6 -59.67 -39.94 56.40
N LEU A 7 -58.87 -40.62 55.58
CA LEU A 7 -57.42 -40.58 55.68
C LEU A 7 -56.93 -39.14 55.41
N LEU A 8 -56.22 -38.54 56.37
CA LEU A 8 -55.51 -37.27 56.17
C LEU A 8 -54.34 -37.54 55.21
N ALA A 9 -54.55 -37.33 53.92
CA ALA A 9 -53.45 -37.22 52.97
C ALA A 9 -52.77 -35.88 53.21
N ALA A 10 -51.62 -35.89 53.88
CA ALA A 10 -50.75 -34.74 53.97
C ALA A 10 -50.35 -34.33 52.55
N LEU A 11 -50.91 -33.21 52.10
CA LEU A 11 -50.50 -32.53 50.88
C LEU A 11 -49.05 -32.07 51.11
N ASN A 12 -48.09 -32.89 50.69
CA ASN A 12 -46.72 -32.43 50.47
C ASN A 12 -46.76 -31.48 49.27
N LEU A 13 -47.11 -30.22 49.55
CA LEU A 13 -46.85 -29.09 48.68
C LEU A 13 -45.32 -28.95 48.63
N GLY A 14 -44.69 -29.80 47.83
CA GLY A 14 -43.34 -29.59 47.37
C GLY A 14 -43.35 -28.25 46.64
N ILE A 15 -42.82 -27.22 47.28
CA ILE A 15 -42.53 -25.96 46.63
C ILE A 15 -41.40 -26.28 45.64
N VAL A 16 -41.77 -26.64 44.41
CA VAL A 16 -40.85 -26.66 43.29
C VAL A 16 -40.48 -25.20 43.06
N GLN A 17 -39.38 -24.74 43.70
CA GLN A 17 -38.78 -23.48 43.30
C GLN A 17 -38.28 -23.67 41.88
N ALA A 18 -39.06 -23.19 40.91
CA ALA A 18 -38.57 -23.02 39.55
C ALA A 18 -37.34 -22.13 39.63
N GLN A 19 -36.17 -22.66 39.27
CA GLN A 19 -34.94 -21.90 39.19
C GLN A 19 -35.14 -20.83 38.11
N GLN A 20 -35.45 -19.60 38.52
CA GLN A 20 -35.57 -18.47 37.60
C GLN A 20 -34.18 -18.09 37.11
N GLY A 21 -33.78 -18.64 35.97
CA GLY A 21 -32.62 -18.18 35.22
C GLY A 21 -33.04 -17.07 34.27
N ALA A 22 -32.58 -15.85 34.50
CA ALA A 22 -32.62 -14.78 33.51
C ALA A 22 -31.25 -14.74 32.81
N SER A 23 -31.22 -14.92 31.50
CA SER A 23 -30.03 -14.70 30.69
C SER A 23 -30.22 -13.48 29.79
N VAL A 24 -29.17 -12.68 29.68
CA VAL A 24 -29.07 -11.58 28.72
C VAL A 24 -27.93 -11.92 27.79
N THR A 25 -28.23 -12.02 26.50
CA THR A 25 -27.23 -12.18 25.44
C THR A 25 -26.86 -10.79 24.93
N LEU A 26 -25.63 -10.36 25.19
CA LEU A 26 -25.07 -9.14 24.62
C LEU A 26 -24.28 -9.49 23.36
N HIS A 27 -24.45 -8.68 22.31
CA HIS A 27 -23.69 -8.77 21.07
C HIS A 27 -22.82 -7.50 20.95
N PRO A 28 -21.65 -7.45 21.62
CA PRO A 28 -20.74 -6.33 21.45
C PRO A 28 -20.27 -6.26 19.99
N ALA A 29 -20.27 -5.06 19.42
CA ALA A 29 -19.76 -4.78 18.09
C ALA A 29 -18.64 -3.74 18.18
N VAL A 30 -17.58 -3.93 17.41
CA VAL A 30 -16.46 -2.99 17.25
C VAL A 30 -16.19 -2.85 15.76
N GLU A 31 -16.07 -1.61 15.28
CA GLU A 31 -15.66 -1.30 13.91
C GLU A 31 -14.16 -1.03 13.89
N VAL A 32 -13.43 -1.67 12.97
CA VAL A 32 -11.99 -1.47 12.77
C VAL A 32 -11.80 -0.87 11.38
N ALA A 33 -11.24 0.34 11.32
CA ALA A 33 -10.92 1.00 10.05
C ALA A 33 -9.57 0.51 9.52
N ASN A 34 -9.43 0.51 8.18
CA ASN A 34 -8.13 0.29 7.56
C ASN A 34 -7.23 1.49 7.81
N VAL A 35 -5.96 1.23 8.10
CA VAL A 35 -4.95 2.26 8.33
C VAL A 35 -3.69 1.87 7.60
N CYS A 36 -3.14 2.80 6.83
CA CYS A 36 -1.78 2.70 6.33
C CYS A 36 -0.92 3.84 6.88
N ALA A 37 0.34 3.51 7.17
CA ALA A 37 1.35 4.49 7.50
C ALA A 37 2.55 4.39 6.55
N MET A 38 3.16 5.53 6.28
CA MET A 38 4.39 5.64 5.51
C MET A 38 5.53 5.85 6.50
N GLY A 39 6.62 5.10 6.37
CA GLY A 39 7.73 5.26 7.32
C GLY A 39 8.94 4.37 7.03
N ASP A 40 10.05 4.72 7.68
CA ASP A 40 11.38 4.18 7.46
C ASP A 40 11.67 2.83 8.16
N GLU A 41 10.69 2.18 8.80
CA GLU A 41 10.94 0.97 9.59
C GLU A 41 11.36 -0.24 8.74
N ASN A 42 12.43 -0.96 9.11
CA ASN A 42 12.88 -2.15 8.39
C ASN A 42 11.77 -3.23 8.34
N LEU A 43 11.08 -3.34 7.20
CA LEU A 43 9.89 -4.20 7.06
C LEU A 43 10.34 -5.67 6.85
N ASN A 44 10.61 -6.43 7.93
CA ASN A 44 11.03 -7.86 7.93
C ASN A 44 11.83 -8.27 6.67
N GLY A 45 12.98 -7.64 6.43
CA GLY A 45 13.88 -8.00 5.32
C GLY A 45 13.71 -7.18 4.03
N MET A 46 12.74 -6.25 3.98
CA MET A 46 12.72 -5.20 2.95
C MET A 46 13.42 -3.96 3.50
N ASN A 47 14.76 -3.93 3.34
CA ASN A 47 15.56 -2.77 3.70
C ASN A 47 15.43 -1.71 2.60
N VAL A 48 14.49 -0.80 2.79
CA VAL A 48 14.25 0.34 1.90
C VAL A 48 14.43 1.57 2.79
N ASP A 49 15.63 2.15 2.77
CA ASP A 49 15.87 3.47 3.33
C ASP A 49 15.31 4.48 2.32
N GLY A 50 14.47 5.42 2.76
CA GLY A 50 14.03 6.53 1.90
C GLY A 50 15.24 7.26 1.30
N PRO A 51 15.13 7.80 0.07
CA PRO A 51 16.31 8.33 -0.59
C PRO A 51 16.75 9.63 0.10
N ALA A 52 18.01 9.68 0.56
CA ALA A 52 18.59 10.89 1.17
C ALA A 52 18.75 12.06 0.17
N ALA A 53 18.56 11.80 -1.13
CA ALA A 53 18.64 12.76 -2.23
C ALA A 53 17.73 12.34 -3.39
N TYR A 54 17.38 13.27 -4.29
CA TYR A 54 16.61 12.95 -5.49
C TYR A 54 17.33 11.90 -6.36
N PRO A 55 16.61 10.95 -6.98
CA PRO A 55 17.21 9.97 -7.88
C PRO A 55 17.88 10.69 -9.06
N ALA A 56 19.18 10.45 -9.23
CA ALA A 56 19.98 10.97 -10.33
C ALA A 56 20.49 9.81 -11.20
N PHE A 57 20.64 10.06 -12.50
CA PHE A 57 21.20 9.10 -13.45
C PHE A 57 22.16 9.82 -14.39
N ALA A 58 23.18 9.09 -14.85
CA ALA A 58 24.07 9.60 -15.88
C ALA A 58 23.41 9.48 -17.25
N TYR A 59 23.65 10.45 -18.13
CA TYR A 59 23.19 10.44 -19.50
C TYR A 59 24.38 10.33 -20.46
N ASN A 60 24.25 9.44 -21.44
CA ASN A 60 25.11 9.36 -22.62
C ASN A 60 24.24 8.99 -23.82
N ALA A 61 24.42 9.68 -24.95
CA ALA A 61 23.68 9.40 -26.18
C ALA A 61 23.93 7.99 -26.74
N LEU A 62 25.03 7.35 -26.34
CA LEU A 62 25.40 5.98 -26.70
C LEU A 62 24.84 4.93 -25.72
N ASP A 63 24.39 5.32 -24.54
CA ASP A 63 23.90 4.37 -23.53
C ASP A 63 22.45 4.03 -23.86
N GLY A 64 22.26 2.90 -24.55
CA GLY A 64 20.93 2.30 -24.72
C GLY A 64 20.48 1.63 -23.42
N ASP A 65 19.54 2.27 -22.70
CA ASP A 65 18.94 1.78 -21.45
C ASP A 65 19.91 1.48 -20.28
N GLY A 66 21.19 1.83 -20.45
CA GLY A 66 22.20 1.82 -19.39
C GLY A 66 22.07 3.06 -18.50
N GLY A 67 22.48 2.96 -17.24
CA GLY A 67 22.86 4.15 -16.45
C GLY A 67 22.01 4.53 -15.24
N GLY A 68 20.94 3.77 -14.91
CA GLY A 68 20.13 4.02 -13.71
C GLY A 68 20.28 2.98 -12.61
N ALA A 69 20.63 3.39 -11.39
CA ALA A 69 20.46 2.57 -10.20
C ALA A 69 18.97 2.54 -9.77
N GLU A 70 18.50 1.40 -9.27
CA GLU A 70 17.18 1.34 -8.62
C GLU A 70 17.26 2.10 -7.28
N THR A 71 16.45 3.14 -7.15
CA THR A 71 16.38 4.01 -5.98
C THR A 71 15.08 3.74 -5.21
N PRO A 72 15.14 3.45 -3.90
CA PRO A 72 13.98 3.43 -3.01
C PRO A 72 13.08 4.67 -3.16
N VAL A 73 11.77 4.50 -3.28
CA VAL A 73 10.82 5.65 -3.34
C VAL A 73 9.52 5.42 -2.56
N LEU A 74 9.21 4.19 -2.15
CA LEU A 74 7.96 3.87 -1.49
C LEU A 74 8.16 2.84 -0.38
N LYS A 75 7.55 3.10 0.78
CA LYS A 75 7.52 2.17 1.91
C LYS A 75 6.27 2.39 2.75
N ILE A 76 5.38 1.39 2.74
CA ILE A 76 4.07 1.48 3.39
C ILE A 76 3.79 0.19 4.15
N HIS A 77 3.26 0.33 5.37
CA HIS A 77 2.58 -0.74 6.09
C HIS A 77 1.09 -0.44 6.22
N CYS A 78 0.25 -1.45 6.08
CA CYS A 78 -1.20 -1.32 6.20
C CYS A 78 -1.78 -2.42 7.08
N THR A 79 -2.98 -2.18 7.60
CA THR A 79 -3.84 -3.23 8.16
C THR A 79 -3.99 -4.40 7.18
N ALA A 80 -4.09 -5.62 7.71
CA ALA A 80 -4.20 -6.83 6.91
C ALA A 80 -5.37 -6.78 5.91
N GLY A 81 -5.11 -7.13 4.65
CA GLY A 81 -6.10 -7.11 3.57
C GLY A 81 -6.28 -5.76 2.87
N THR A 82 -5.53 -4.72 3.28
CA THR A 82 -5.71 -3.37 2.72
C THR A 82 -5.01 -3.26 1.38
N ALA A 83 -5.77 -3.17 0.30
CA ALA A 83 -5.25 -2.80 -1.02
C ALA A 83 -4.95 -1.29 -1.08
N ILE A 84 -3.89 -0.91 -1.80
CA ILE A 84 -3.57 0.50 -2.05
C ILE A 84 -3.89 0.88 -3.49
N THR A 85 -4.02 2.17 -3.77
CA THR A 85 -4.09 2.71 -5.13
C THR A 85 -2.87 3.58 -5.37
N LEU A 86 -2.19 3.37 -6.50
CA LEU A 86 -0.98 4.10 -6.90
C LEU A 86 -1.28 4.99 -8.10
N GLY A 87 -0.93 6.27 -8.03
CA GLY A 87 -0.89 7.18 -9.16
C GLY A 87 0.52 7.73 -9.38
N ILE A 88 0.89 7.99 -10.63
CA ILE A 88 2.18 8.60 -10.97
C ILE A 88 1.93 9.76 -11.93
N ALA A 89 2.31 10.97 -11.54
CA ALA A 89 2.24 12.15 -12.39
C ALA A 89 3.65 12.59 -12.82
N ALA A 90 3.94 12.49 -14.12
CA ALA A 90 5.19 12.94 -14.72
C ALA A 90 5.06 14.37 -15.26
N SER A 91 6.02 15.23 -14.94
CA SER A 91 6.05 16.62 -15.43
C SER A 91 6.58 16.72 -16.87
N GLY A 92 6.17 17.75 -17.61
CA GLY A 92 6.70 18.08 -18.93
C GLY A 92 5.80 17.58 -20.06
N GLY A 93 5.60 18.41 -21.09
CA GLY A 93 4.74 18.07 -22.22
C GLY A 93 5.21 16.80 -22.95
N GLY A 94 4.27 15.87 -23.19
CA GLY A 94 4.55 14.58 -23.82
C GLY A 94 5.04 13.48 -22.87
N SER A 95 5.15 13.74 -21.57
CA SER A 95 5.49 12.71 -20.56
C SER A 95 4.31 11.79 -20.25
N ASP A 96 4.61 10.53 -19.94
CA ASP A 96 3.61 9.52 -19.58
C ASP A 96 3.31 9.57 -18.09
N SER A 97 2.03 9.69 -17.75
CA SER A 97 1.53 9.60 -16.37
C SER A 97 0.68 8.35 -16.20
N LEU A 98 0.77 7.72 -15.03
CA LEU A 98 -0.08 6.60 -14.64
C LEU A 98 -1.31 7.12 -13.88
N ALA A 99 -2.49 6.88 -14.45
CA ALA A 99 -3.75 7.10 -13.74
C ALA A 99 -3.82 6.22 -12.48
N PRO A 100 -4.53 6.65 -11.43
CA PRO A 100 -4.68 5.87 -10.19
C PRO A 100 -5.08 4.42 -10.48
N THR A 101 -4.23 3.47 -10.07
CA THR A 101 -4.37 2.04 -10.33
C THR A 101 -4.36 1.28 -9.02
N ALA A 102 -5.36 0.42 -8.82
CA ALA A 102 -5.44 -0.43 -7.64
C ALA A 102 -4.33 -1.48 -7.65
N LEU A 103 -3.68 -1.66 -6.51
CA LEU A 103 -2.63 -2.63 -6.25
C LEU A 103 -3.12 -3.61 -5.18
N PRO A 104 -3.49 -4.84 -5.56
CA PRO A 104 -3.75 -5.91 -4.61
C PRO A 104 -2.53 -6.17 -3.72
N ASN A 105 -2.75 -6.48 -2.45
CA ASN A 105 -1.70 -6.70 -1.44
C ASN A 105 -0.87 -7.99 -1.64
N ASN A 106 -1.13 -8.75 -2.70
CA ASN A 106 -0.54 -10.05 -3.01
C ASN A 106 0.07 -10.11 -4.42
N VAL A 107 0.13 -8.99 -5.14
CA VAL A 107 0.66 -8.92 -6.51
C VAL A 107 1.82 -7.92 -6.56
N ASN A 108 2.99 -8.37 -7.00
CA ASN A 108 4.08 -7.47 -7.37
C ASN A 108 3.75 -6.80 -8.70
N SER A 109 3.96 -5.50 -8.80
CA SER A 109 3.61 -4.70 -9.97
C SER A 109 4.81 -3.92 -10.49
N THR A 110 4.85 -3.69 -11.81
CA THR A 110 5.86 -2.85 -12.46
C THR A 110 5.15 -1.93 -13.43
N PHE A 111 5.52 -0.65 -13.38
CA PHE A 111 5.02 0.42 -14.22
C PHE A 111 6.20 1.10 -14.89
N ASP A 112 6.02 1.54 -16.13
CA ASP A 112 7.04 2.28 -16.86
C ASP A 112 6.40 3.32 -17.77
N GLY A 113 7.23 4.27 -18.19
CA GLY A 113 6.83 5.32 -19.11
C GLY A 113 7.99 6.25 -19.44
N LEU A 114 7.68 7.30 -20.19
CA LEU A 114 8.61 8.35 -20.56
C LEU A 114 8.39 9.61 -19.72
N ILE A 115 9.47 10.35 -19.50
CA ILE A 115 9.44 11.70 -18.95
C ILE A 115 10.38 12.61 -19.73
N TYR A 116 9.94 13.83 -19.99
CA TYR A 116 10.73 14.87 -20.65
C TYR A 116 11.24 15.86 -19.62
N LEU A 117 12.55 15.80 -19.38
CA LEU A 117 13.26 16.66 -18.44
C LEU A 117 13.67 17.96 -19.13
N GLN A 118 13.64 19.06 -18.39
CA GLN A 118 13.94 20.39 -18.89
C GLN A 118 15.19 20.93 -18.21
N MET A 119 16.01 21.67 -18.95
CA MET A 119 17.09 22.45 -18.38
C MET A 119 16.53 23.81 -17.92
N PRO A 120 16.58 24.14 -16.61
CA PRO A 120 15.98 25.36 -16.08
C PRO A 120 16.45 26.61 -16.81
N GLY A 121 15.50 27.47 -17.21
CA GLY A 121 15.80 28.75 -17.86
C GLY A 121 16.27 28.66 -19.32
N SER A 122 16.28 27.46 -19.93
CA SER A 122 16.57 27.29 -21.36
C SER A 122 15.31 26.98 -22.17
N GLY A 123 15.23 27.50 -23.40
CA GLY A 123 14.26 27.04 -24.41
C GLY A 123 14.80 25.86 -25.25
N SER A 124 15.79 25.13 -24.71
CA SER A 124 16.53 24.09 -25.42
C SER A 124 15.71 22.80 -25.58
N VAL A 125 16.21 21.90 -26.42
CA VAL A 125 15.63 20.58 -26.63
C VAL A 125 15.57 19.82 -25.29
N PRO A 126 14.40 19.28 -24.89
CA PRO A 126 14.28 18.51 -23.66
C PRO A 126 15.03 17.19 -23.74
N LEU A 127 15.48 16.69 -22.59
CA LEU A 127 16.05 15.36 -22.46
C LEU A 127 14.93 14.36 -22.18
N LYS A 128 14.73 13.38 -23.07
CA LYS A 128 13.82 12.26 -22.82
C LYS A 128 14.50 11.23 -21.92
N ALA A 129 13.81 10.77 -20.89
CA ALA A 129 14.22 9.69 -20.00
C ALA A 129 13.11 8.63 -19.88
N LYS A 130 13.49 7.38 -19.62
CA LYS A 130 12.54 6.32 -19.24
C LYS A 130 12.50 6.23 -17.72
N TRP A 131 11.32 6.08 -17.15
CA TRP A 131 11.13 5.76 -15.75
C TRP A 131 10.51 4.37 -15.61
N LYS A 132 10.90 3.64 -14.57
CA LYS A 132 10.32 2.35 -14.19
C LYS A 132 10.13 2.29 -12.69
N VAL A 133 8.89 2.11 -12.23
CA VAL A 133 8.54 1.92 -10.82
C VAL A 133 8.15 0.47 -10.60
N ARG A 134 8.90 -0.24 -9.77
CA ARG A 134 8.57 -1.59 -9.31
C ARG A 134 8.02 -1.50 -7.90
N VAL A 135 6.87 -2.10 -7.63
CA VAL A 135 6.28 -2.23 -6.31
C VAL A 135 6.19 -3.70 -5.95
N ASN A 136 6.87 -4.08 -4.88
CA ASN A 136 6.72 -5.39 -4.27
C ASN A 136 5.71 -5.32 -3.14
N THR A 137 4.90 -6.36 -3.03
CA THR A 137 3.90 -6.52 -1.98
C THR A 137 4.25 -7.74 -1.13
N ASN A 138 4.00 -7.63 0.16
CA ASN A 138 4.18 -8.72 1.11
C ASN A 138 2.95 -8.72 2.02
N PRO A 139 1.99 -9.63 1.78
CA PRO A 139 0.76 -9.68 2.56
C PRO A 139 1.04 -10.14 3.99
N SER A 140 0.18 -9.70 4.90
CA SER A 140 0.13 -10.15 6.29
C SER A 140 0.01 -11.67 6.40
N SER A 141 0.74 -12.24 7.35
CA SER A 141 0.70 -13.67 7.67
C SER A 141 -0.08 -13.97 8.96
N SER A 142 -0.47 -12.95 9.72
CA SER A 142 -1.19 -13.07 10.99
C SER A 142 -1.92 -11.76 11.33
N ALA A 143 -2.80 -11.81 12.33
CA ALA A 143 -3.51 -10.62 12.84
C ALA A 143 -2.58 -9.55 13.46
N THR A 144 -1.32 -9.89 13.74
CA THR A 144 -0.33 -8.99 14.33
C THR A 144 0.75 -8.53 13.35
N THR A 145 0.70 -9.01 12.10
CA THR A 145 1.65 -8.63 11.05
C THR A 145 0.93 -7.77 10.01
N PRO A 146 1.39 -6.55 9.70
CA PRO A 146 0.75 -5.71 8.68
C PRO A 146 1.05 -6.19 7.26
N ASP A 147 0.19 -5.80 6.31
CA ASP A 147 0.52 -5.83 4.88
C ASP A 147 1.60 -4.80 4.57
N ARG A 148 2.46 -5.08 3.59
CA ARG A 148 3.63 -4.25 3.31
C ARG A 148 3.83 -4.02 1.82
N TYR A 149 4.20 -2.78 1.49
CA TYR A 149 4.47 -2.34 0.14
C TYR A 149 5.83 -1.64 0.10
N ALA A 150 6.68 -2.06 -0.82
CA ALA A 150 8.00 -1.49 -1.03
C ALA A 150 8.16 -1.15 -2.51
N GLY A 151 8.64 0.05 -2.85
CA GLY A 151 8.79 0.47 -4.22
C GLY A 151 10.14 1.10 -4.55
N TRP A 152 10.58 0.86 -5.78
CA TRP A 152 11.84 1.33 -6.34
C TRP A 152 11.61 2.00 -7.68
N LEU A 153 12.27 3.12 -7.91
CA LEU A 153 12.31 3.84 -9.18
C LEU A 153 13.65 3.62 -9.85
N LYS A 154 13.63 3.32 -11.15
CA LYS A 154 14.81 3.36 -12.03
C LYS A 154 14.57 4.39 -13.13
N MET A 155 15.58 5.22 -13.37
CA MET A 155 15.60 6.20 -14.45
C MET A 155 16.70 5.82 -15.44
N THR A 156 16.41 5.77 -16.74
CA THR A 156 17.43 5.47 -17.77
C THR A 156 17.37 6.43 -18.94
N ALA A 157 18.51 6.62 -19.58
CA ALA A 157 18.62 7.32 -20.85
C ALA A 157 18.19 6.39 -22.01
N PRO A 158 17.34 6.83 -22.94
CA PRO A 158 17.25 6.25 -24.26
C PRO A 158 18.44 6.65 -25.12
N ASP A 159 18.86 5.74 -25.99
CA ASP A 159 19.91 5.97 -26.99
C ASP A 159 19.49 7.00 -28.07
N GLY A 160 20.50 7.52 -28.76
CA GLY A 160 20.31 8.26 -30.02
C GLY A 160 19.91 9.74 -29.89
N GLN A 161 19.99 10.34 -28.70
CA GLN A 161 19.62 11.74 -28.45
C GLN A 161 20.81 12.73 -28.62
N TRP A 162 21.44 12.72 -29.79
CA TRP A 162 22.67 13.50 -30.08
C TRP A 162 22.53 15.03 -30.02
N GLY A 163 21.31 15.56 -30.17
CA GLY A 163 21.04 17.01 -30.21
C GLY A 163 20.79 17.67 -28.85
N VAL A 164 20.90 16.93 -27.75
CA VAL A 164 20.63 17.43 -26.39
C VAL A 164 21.88 18.17 -25.88
N PRO A 165 21.81 19.48 -25.58
CA PRO A 165 22.94 20.23 -25.04
C PRO A 165 23.44 19.68 -23.70
N ALA A 166 24.75 19.82 -23.44
CA ALA A 166 25.31 19.45 -22.14
C ALA A 166 24.78 20.39 -21.03
N GLY A 167 24.31 19.80 -19.92
CA GLY A 167 23.89 20.54 -18.75
C GLY A 167 23.02 19.71 -17.81
N THR A 168 22.47 20.35 -16.79
CA THR A 168 21.61 19.69 -15.79
C THR A 168 20.15 19.77 -16.22
N TYR A 169 19.51 18.60 -16.31
CA TYR A 169 18.10 18.45 -16.64
C TYR A 169 17.33 18.02 -15.40
N THR A 170 16.16 18.62 -15.20
CA THR A 170 15.29 18.35 -14.04
C THR A 170 13.85 18.12 -14.49
N GLY A 171 13.14 17.33 -13.69
CA GLY A 171 11.71 17.07 -13.83
C GLY A 171 11.18 16.44 -12.55
N THR A 172 9.86 16.31 -12.48
CA THR A 172 9.15 15.79 -11.32
C THR A 172 8.38 14.53 -11.70
N LEU A 173 8.57 13.48 -10.91
CA LEU A 173 7.72 12.30 -10.89
C LEU A 173 7.03 12.26 -9.52
N ALA A 174 5.76 12.64 -9.46
CA ALA A 174 4.99 12.61 -8.21
C ALA A 174 4.29 11.25 -8.08
N ILE A 175 4.62 10.52 -7.02
CA ILE A 175 4.00 9.24 -6.69
C ILE A 175 2.98 9.48 -5.58
N THR A 176 1.72 9.16 -5.86
CA THR A 176 0.62 9.30 -4.89
C THR A 176 0.13 7.92 -4.51
N VAL A 177 -0.01 7.68 -3.20
CA VAL A 177 -0.68 6.49 -2.68
C VAL A 177 -1.91 6.87 -1.89
N SER A 178 -3.02 6.21 -2.19
CA SER A 178 -4.26 6.27 -1.43
C SER A 178 -4.70 4.87 -1.01
N TYR A 179 -5.55 4.82 0.03
CA TYR A 179 -6.14 3.59 0.55
C TYR A 179 -7.52 3.92 1.14
N ASN A 180 -8.39 2.91 1.25
CA ASN A 180 -9.69 2.98 1.90
C ASN A 180 -9.78 1.93 3.01
#